data_AF-A0A3Q9JQG2-F1
#
_entry.id   AF-A0A3Q9JQG2-F1
#
_cell.length_a   1.000
_cell.length_b   1.000
_cell.length_c   1.000
_cell.angle_alpha   90.00
_cell.angle_beta   90.00
_cell.angle_gamma   90.00
#
_symmetry.space_group_name_H-M   'P 1'
#
loop_
_entity.id
_entity.type
_entity.pdbx_description
1 polymer ?
#
loop_
_entity_poly.entity_id
_entity_poly.type
_entity_poly.pdbx_seq_one_letter_code
_entity_poly.pdbx_strand_id
1 'polypeptide(L)'
;SGKIFATATEDMDALTFGSSIVLRHLTFSEARKMPIQEIHLKTVLEQLKLTQEEFIDLCILMGCDYTDSIRGIGPKKSIELIQKHRNIDEILKKIDTDKYAPPESWNYQGARELFVQPEVTDPETIDLKWTE
;
A
#
# COMPACT_ATOMS: atom_id res chain seq x y z
N SER A 1 -9.03 -11.47 10.26
CA SER A 1 -9.19 -12.58 11.23
C SER A 1 -9.34 -12.10 12.67
N GLY A 2 -8.82 -10.93 13.06
CA GLY A 2 -8.96 -10.44 14.44
C GLY A 2 -8.07 -11.16 15.47
N LYS A 3 -7.12 -12.01 15.02
CA LYS A 3 -6.20 -12.74 15.90
C LYS A 3 -5.11 -11.88 16.53
N ILE A 4 -4.85 -10.70 15.99
CA ILE A 4 -3.88 -9.72 16.48
C ILE A 4 -4.47 -8.31 16.45
N PHE A 5 -3.89 -7.40 17.24
CA PHE A 5 -4.28 -5.99 17.26
C PHE A 5 -3.79 -5.23 16.02
N ALA A 6 -2.51 -5.36 15.66
CA ALA A 6 -1.87 -4.60 14.59
C ALA A 6 -0.64 -5.32 14.02
N THR A 7 -0.25 -4.94 12.80
CA THR A 7 1.00 -5.39 12.17
C THR A 7 2.14 -4.47 12.56
N ALA A 8 3.21 -5.00 13.15
CA ALA A 8 4.39 -4.22 13.52
C ALA A 8 5.47 -4.34 12.44
N THR A 9 5.69 -3.27 11.67
CA THR A 9 6.66 -3.24 10.57
C THR A 9 7.04 -1.80 10.23
N GLU A 10 8.23 -1.60 9.65
CA GLU A 10 8.59 -0.32 9.03
C GLU A 10 8.13 -0.22 7.57
N ASP A 11 7.75 -1.35 6.97
CA ASP A 11 7.25 -1.42 5.61
C ASP A 11 5.81 -0.91 5.53
N MET A 12 5.60 0.08 4.69
CA MET A 12 4.29 0.72 4.52
C MET A 12 3.37 -0.05 3.59
N ASP A 13 3.91 -0.98 2.80
CA ASP A 13 3.12 -1.82 1.89
C ASP A 13 2.13 -2.74 2.65
N ALA A 14 2.34 -2.93 3.95
CA ALA A 14 1.39 -3.60 4.85
C ALA A 14 -0.01 -2.96 4.79
N LEU A 15 -0.11 -1.63 4.63
CA LEU A 15 -1.40 -0.94 4.42
C LEU A 15 -1.99 -1.27 3.05
N THR A 16 -1.14 -1.38 2.03
CA THR A 16 -1.53 -1.74 0.66
C THR A 16 -2.07 -3.17 0.58
N PHE A 17 -1.48 -4.10 1.32
CA PHE A 17 -2.00 -5.46 1.54
C PHE A 17 -3.26 -5.53 2.42
N GLY A 18 -3.73 -4.40 2.97
CA GLY A 18 -4.99 -4.33 3.72
C GLY A 18 -4.85 -4.52 5.24
N SER A 19 -3.64 -4.40 5.80
CA SER A 19 -3.47 -4.36 7.26
C SER A 19 -4.28 -3.20 7.85
N SER A 20 -5.20 -3.49 8.76
CA SER A 20 -6.11 -2.49 9.32
C SER A 20 -5.40 -1.44 10.19
N ILE A 21 -4.36 -1.87 10.91
CA ILE A 21 -3.52 -1.03 11.77
C ILE A 21 -2.06 -1.44 11.54
N VAL A 22 -1.20 -0.46 11.30
CA VAL A 22 0.26 -0.65 11.21
C VAL A 22 0.95 0.15 12.31
N LEU A 23 1.82 -0.51 13.07
CA LEU A 23 2.67 0.09 14.10
C LEU A 23 4.10 0.20 13.60
N ARG A 24 4.61 1.43 13.60
CA ARG A 24 6.01 1.75 13.29
C ARG A 24 6.76 2.13 14.55
N HIS A 25 8.08 1.97 14.48
CA HIS A 25 9.06 2.18 15.54
C HIS A 25 8.94 1.21 16.73
N LEU A 26 8.08 0.19 16.65
CA LEU A 26 7.88 -0.76 17.74
C LEU A 26 9.14 -1.57 18.06
N THR A 27 9.93 -1.92 17.02
CA THR A 27 11.16 -2.70 17.14
C THR A 27 12.41 -1.85 17.30
N PHE A 28 12.27 -0.52 17.37
CA PHE A 28 13.42 0.35 17.57
C PHE A 28 13.96 0.18 18.99
N SER A 29 15.29 0.34 19.13
CA SER A 29 15.92 0.36 20.45
C SER A 29 15.30 1.46 21.31
N GLU A 30 14.97 1.13 22.56
CA GLU A 30 14.47 2.06 23.58
C GLU A 30 15.34 3.32 23.70
N ALA A 31 16.66 3.20 23.48
CA ALA A 31 17.61 4.31 23.52
C ALA A 31 17.28 5.44 22.52
N ARG A 32 16.59 5.12 21.41
CA ARG A 32 16.17 6.12 20.42
C ARG A 32 15.03 7.00 20.91
N LYS A 33 14.28 6.58 21.94
CA LYS A 33 13.13 7.29 22.52
C LYS A 33 12.12 7.78 21.47
N MET A 34 11.98 7.04 20.37
CA MET A 34 11.01 7.37 19.33
C MET A 34 9.64 6.83 19.75
N PRO A 35 8.58 7.65 19.69
CA PRO A 35 7.25 7.16 19.97
C PRO A 35 6.81 6.16 18.89
N ILE A 36 6.04 5.17 19.32
CA ILE A 36 5.36 4.25 18.40
C ILE A 36 4.39 5.09 17.57
N GLN A 37 4.46 4.91 16.25
CA GLN A 37 3.53 5.55 15.33
C GLN A 37 2.48 4.52 14.92
N GLU A 38 1.22 4.85 15.14
CA GLU A 38 0.06 4.03 14.77
C GLU A 38 -0.66 4.62 13.57
N ILE A 39 -0.89 3.80 12.55
CA ILE A 39 -1.54 4.21 11.31
C ILE A 39 -2.76 3.32 11.06
N HIS A 40 -3.94 3.93 10.98
CA HIS A 40 -5.19 3.25 10.69
C HIS A 40 -5.53 3.35 9.21
N LEU A 41 -5.62 2.22 8.52
CA LEU A 41 -5.97 2.17 7.10
C LEU A 41 -7.33 2.82 6.82
N LYS A 42 -8.32 2.58 7.69
CA LYS A 42 -9.66 3.19 7.58
C LYS A 42 -9.60 4.71 7.53
N THR A 43 -8.83 5.34 8.42
CA THR A 43 -8.68 6.80 8.46
C THR A 43 -7.95 7.32 7.21
N VAL A 44 -6.94 6.60 6.72
CA VAL A 44 -6.23 6.95 5.48
C VAL A 44 -7.20 6.95 4.29
N LEU A 45 -7.97 5.88 4.11
CA LEU A 45 -8.95 5.75 3.03
C LEU A 45 -10.04 6.83 3.11
N GLU A 46 -10.58 7.09 4.31
CA GLU A 46 -11.59 8.12 4.54
C GLU A 46 -11.07 9.53 4.21
N GLN A 47 -9.86 9.88 4.65
CA GLN A 47 -9.27 11.19 4.40
C GLN A 47 -8.92 11.39 2.92
N LEU A 48 -8.46 10.34 2.24
CA LEU A 48 -8.16 10.38 0.80
C LEU A 48 -9.39 10.21 -0.09
N LYS A 49 -10.52 9.76 0.49
CA LYS A 49 -11.77 9.42 -0.21
C LYS A 49 -11.57 8.35 -1.29
N LEU A 50 -10.82 7.31 -0.92
CA LEU A 50 -10.48 6.20 -1.79
C LEU A 50 -11.04 4.88 -1.24
N THR A 51 -11.37 3.97 -2.14
CA THR A 51 -11.53 2.56 -1.78
C THR A 51 -10.17 1.88 -1.62
N GLN A 52 -10.13 0.66 -1.07
CA GLN A 52 -8.88 -0.10 -1.00
C GLN A 52 -8.27 -0.36 -2.38
N GLU A 53 -9.10 -0.68 -3.38
CA GLU A 53 -8.65 -0.92 -4.76
C GLU A 53 -7.99 0.32 -5.38
N GLU A 54 -8.61 1.50 -5.17
CA GLU A 54 -8.06 2.78 -5.64
C GLU A 54 -6.79 3.16 -4.88
N PHE A 55 -6.70 2.80 -3.59
CA PHE A 55 -5.51 3.00 -2.78
C PHE A 55 -4.34 2.11 -3.22
N ILE A 56 -4.60 0.86 -3.62
CA ILE A 56 -3.59 -0.03 -4.20
C ILE A 56 -3.01 0.59 -5.48
N ASP A 57 -3.87 1.06 -6.37
CA ASP A 57 -3.44 1.74 -7.60
C ASP A 57 -2.66 3.03 -7.32
N LEU A 58 -3.05 3.78 -6.28
CA LEU A 58 -2.27 4.91 -5.81
C LEU A 58 -0.87 4.49 -5.36
N CYS A 59 -0.73 3.45 -4.53
CA CYS A 59 0.56 2.94 -4.08
C CYS A 59 1.46 2.51 -5.24
N ILE A 60 0.91 1.77 -6.21
CA ILE A 60 1.66 1.36 -7.41
C ILE A 60 2.14 2.58 -8.21
N LEU A 61 1.30 3.60 -8.38
CA LEU A 61 1.69 4.84 -9.08
C LEU A 61 2.73 5.68 -8.32
N MET A 62 2.75 5.62 -6.99
CA MET A 62 3.78 6.29 -6.18
C MET A 62 5.12 5.55 -6.22
N GLY A 63 5.12 4.29 -6.67
CA GLY A 63 6.25 3.37 -6.63
C GLY A 63 6.07 2.32 -5.55
N CYS A 64 6.26 1.06 -5.93
CA CYS A 64 6.28 -0.09 -5.04
C CYS A 64 7.39 -1.06 -5.47
N ASP A 65 7.68 -2.06 -4.64
CA ASP A 65 8.81 -2.97 -4.89
C ASP A 65 8.51 -4.05 -5.95
N TYR A 66 7.24 -4.16 -6.40
CA TYR A 66 6.77 -5.26 -7.25
C TYR A 66 6.76 -4.94 -8.75
N THR A 67 6.89 -3.68 -9.14
CA THR A 67 6.88 -3.24 -10.54
C THR A 67 7.51 -1.86 -10.67
N ASP A 68 7.91 -1.48 -11.89
CA ASP A 68 8.37 -0.13 -12.20
C ASP A 68 7.31 0.96 -11.94
N SER A 69 7.69 2.22 -12.12
CA SER A 69 6.79 3.38 -12.00
C SER A 69 6.91 4.30 -13.22
N ILE A 70 5.90 5.14 -13.44
CA ILE A 70 5.94 6.13 -14.52
C ILE A 70 6.88 7.27 -14.11
N ARG A 71 7.97 7.44 -14.85
CA ARG A 71 8.94 8.51 -14.59
C ARG A 71 8.27 9.90 -14.60
N GLY A 72 8.51 10.68 -13.55
CA GLY A 72 7.95 12.03 -13.41
C GLY A 72 6.54 12.08 -12.81
N ILE A 73 5.93 10.94 -12.49
CA ILE A 73 4.74 10.84 -11.64
C ILE A 73 5.20 10.44 -10.23
N GLY A 74 5.17 11.39 -9.30
CA GLY A 74 5.46 11.16 -7.88
C GLY A 74 4.22 11.37 -7.01
N PRO A 75 4.35 11.30 -5.67
CA PRO A 75 3.22 11.20 -4.72
C PRO A 75 2.09 12.21 -4.94
N LYS A 76 2.42 13.49 -5.10
CA LYS A 76 1.42 14.54 -5.34
C LYS A 76 0.62 14.29 -6.62
N LYS A 77 1.31 13.90 -7.70
CA LYS A 77 0.68 13.67 -9.00
C LYS A 77 -0.14 12.39 -9.01
N SER A 78 0.34 11.33 -8.35
CA SER A 78 -0.40 10.08 -8.19
C SER A 78 -1.74 10.31 -7.48
N ILE A 79 -1.76 11.10 -6.40
CA ILE A 79 -3.00 11.47 -5.71
C ILE A 79 -3.96 12.23 -6.64
N GLU A 80 -3.47 13.27 -7.35
CA GLU A 80 -4.28 14.05 -8.30
C GLU A 80 -4.91 13.16 -9.38
N LEU A 81 -4.12 12.22 -9.93
CA LEU A 81 -4.56 11.33 -11.00
C LEU A 81 -5.58 10.30 -10.49
N ILE A 82 -5.33 9.65 -9.35
CA ILE A 82 -6.23 8.66 -8.78
C ILE A 82 -7.54 9.29 -8.31
N GLN A 83 -7.50 10.47 -7.69
CA GLN A 83 -8.74 11.15 -7.30
C GLN A 83 -9.62 11.50 -8.51
N LYS A 84 -9.01 11.79 -9.67
CA LYS A 84 -9.72 12.16 -10.89
C LYS A 84 -10.19 10.96 -11.73
N HIS A 85 -9.35 9.94 -11.85
CA HIS A 85 -9.52 8.83 -12.81
C HIS A 85 -9.80 7.48 -12.14
N ARG A 86 -9.65 7.41 -10.81
CA ARG A 86 -9.96 6.27 -9.92
C ARG A 86 -9.04 5.06 -10.06
N ASN A 87 -8.55 4.71 -11.25
CA ASN A 87 -7.65 3.57 -11.45
C ASN A 87 -6.57 3.83 -12.52
N ILE A 88 -5.52 3.01 -12.54
CA ILE A 88 -4.39 3.12 -13.47
C ILE A 88 -4.85 2.95 -14.92
N ASP A 89 -5.79 2.05 -15.20
CA ASP A 89 -6.30 1.78 -16.55
C ASP A 89 -6.92 3.03 -17.20
N GLU A 90 -7.72 3.79 -16.44
CA GLU A 90 -8.31 5.05 -16.89
C GLU A 90 -7.30 6.20 -16.94
N ILE A 91 -6.29 6.20 -16.06
CA ILE A 91 -5.18 7.16 -16.10
C ILE A 91 -4.43 7.01 -17.41
N LEU A 92 -4.04 5.79 -17.78
CA LEU A 92 -3.29 5.50 -19.01
C LEU A 92 -4.01 5.96 -20.29
N LYS A 93 -5.36 5.94 -20.29
CA LYS A 93 -6.16 6.45 -21.42
C LYS A 93 -6.20 7.97 -21.52
N LYS A 94 -5.82 8.71 -20.47
CA LYS A 94 -6.04 10.17 -20.34
C LYS A 94 -4.77 10.97 -20.12
N ILE A 95 -3.67 10.35 -19.71
CA ILE A 95 -2.39 11.05 -19.52
C ILE A 95 -1.73 11.39 -20.85
N ASP A 96 -0.89 12.42 -20.80
CA ASP A 96 0.04 12.76 -21.88
C ASP A 96 1.20 11.76 -21.88
N THR A 97 1.15 10.79 -22.80
CA THR A 97 2.14 9.71 -22.91
C THR A 97 3.49 10.18 -23.46
N ASP A 98 3.55 11.31 -24.15
CA ASP A 98 4.82 11.87 -24.61
C ASP A 98 5.64 12.40 -23.43
N LYS A 99 4.94 12.95 -22.42
CA LYS A 99 5.54 13.46 -21.19
C LYS A 99 5.69 12.39 -20.10
N TYR A 100 4.70 11.51 -19.96
CA TYR A 100 4.60 10.51 -18.91
C TYR A 100 4.51 9.11 -19.50
N ALA A 101 5.50 8.75 -20.31
CA ALA A 101 5.58 7.45 -20.95
C ALA A 101 5.63 6.32 -19.89
N PRO A 102 4.67 5.39 -19.90
CA PRO A 102 4.74 4.20 -19.06
C PRO A 102 5.95 3.32 -19.45
N PRO A 103 6.52 2.54 -18.51
CA PRO A 103 7.55 1.56 -18.84
C PRO A 103 7.06 0.54 -19.89
N GLU A 104 7.91 0.14 -20.84
CA GLU A 104 7.52 -0.72 -21.97
C GLU A 104 6.94 -2.08 -21.53
N SER A 105 7.40 -2.62 -20.41
CA SER A 105 6.93 -3.90 -19.84
C SER A 105 6.33 -3.70 -18.45
N TRP A 106 5.58 -2.61 -18.26
CA TRP A 106 5.02 -2.27 -16.95
C TRP A 106 3.94 -3.25 -16.50
N ASN A 107 4.28 -4.19 -15.61
CA ASN A 107 3.36 -5.19 -15.06
C ASN A 107 2.63 -4.69 -13.80
N TYR A 108 1.93 -3.57 -13.91
CA TYR A 108 1.17 -3.03 -12.79
C TYR A 108 -0.04 -3.90 -12.43
N GLN A 109 -0.61 -4.64 -13.39
CA GLN A 109 -1.72 -5.56 -13.11
C GLN A 109 -1.26 -6.72 -12.24
N GLY A 110 -0.07 -7.27 -12.47
CA GLY A 110 0.51 -8.31 -11.62
C GLY A 110 0.78 -7.81 -10.19
N ALA A 111 1.29 -6.58 -10.05
CA ALA A 111 1.46 -5.95 -8.74
C ALA A 111 0.10 -5.73 -8.03
N ARG A 112 -0.91 -5.26 -8.77
CA ARG A 112 -2.27 -5.10 -8.26
C ARG A 112 -2.86 -6.43 -7.77
N GLU A 113 -2.75 -7.48 -8.56
CA GLU A 113 -3.23 -8.82 -8.21
C GLU A 113 -2.52 -9.34 -6.95
N LEU A 114 -1.21 -9.16 -6.85
CA LEU A 114 -0.42 -9.52 -5.67
C LEU A 114 -0.90 -8.81 -4.39
N PHE A 115 -1.25 -7.52 -4.47
CA PHE A 115 -1.78 -6.79 -3.31
C PHE A 115 -3.22 -7.18 -2.94
N VAL A 116 -4.06 -7.52 -3.92
CA VAL A 116 -5.47 -7.88 -3.69
C VAL A 116 -5.60 -9.33 -3.21
N GLN A 117 -4.79 -10.23 -3.75
CA GLN A 117 -4.81 -11.67 -3.44
C GLN A 117 -3.40 -12.17 -3.09
N PRO A 118 -2.77 -11.66 -2.01
CA PRO A 118 -1.49 -12.15 -1.58
C PRO A 118 -1.61 -13.61 -1.10
N GLU A 119 -0.57 -14.39 -1.35
CA GLU A 119 -0.44 -15.71 -0.73
C GLU A 119 -0.18 -15.51 0.77
N VAL A 120 -1.18 -15.85 1.59
CA VAL A 120 -1.12 -15.71 3.06
C VAL A 120 -1.53 -17.01 3.74
N THR A 121 -0.96 -17.27 4.90
CA THR A 121 -1.37 -18.40 5.74
C THR A 121 -2.81 -18.21 6.23
N ASP A 122 -3.61 -19.29 6.21
CA ASP A 122 -4.95 -19.28 6.79
C ASP A 122 -4.86 -18.97 8.30
N PRO A 123 -5.39 -17.82 8.76
CA PRO A 123 -5.30 -17.43 10.15
C PRO A 123 -5.96 -18.42 11.10
N GLU A 124 -6.98 -19.18 10.66
CA GLU A 124 -7.67 -20.14 11.53
C GLU A 124 -6.76 -21.29 11.96
N THR A 125 -5.77 -21.63 11.15
CA THR A 125 -4.76 -22.66 11.44
C THR A 125 -3.72 -22.22 12.48
N ILE A 126 -3.64 -20.92 12.79
CA ILE A 126 -2.64 -20.36 13.70
C ILE A 126 -3.16 -20.33 15.14
N ASP A 127 -2.49 -21.06 16.03
CA ASP A 127 -2.70 -21.04 17.49
C ASP A 127 -1.52 -20.34 18.17
N LEU A 128 -1.72 -19.11 18.64
CA LEU A 128 -0.68 -18.32 19.28
C LEU A 128 -0.58 -18.66 20.77
N LYS A 129 0.57 -19.19 21.20
CA LYS A 129 0.87 -19.52 22.60
C LYS A 129 2.16 -18.84 23.03
N TRP A 130 2.13 -18.23 24.20
CA TRP A 130 3.31 -17.72 24.88
C TRP A 130 3.55 -18.60 26.10
N THR A 131 4.65 -19.34 26.09
CA THR A 131 5.11 -20.15 27.23
C THR A 131 6.28 -19.45 27.91
N GLU A 132 6.47 -19.71 29.20
CA GLU A 132 7.64 -19.27 29.97
C GLU A 132 8.94 -19.95 29.49
#